data_AF-A0A533Q940-F1
#
_entry.id   AF-A0A533Q940-F1
#
_cell.length_a   1.000
_cell.length_b   1.000
_cell.length_c   1.000
_cell.angle_alpha   90.00
_cell.angle_beta   90.00
_cell.angle_gamma   90.00
#
_symmetry.space_group_name_H-M   'P 1'
#
loop_
_entity.id
_entity.type
_entity.pdbx_description
1 polymer ?
#
loop_
_entity_poly.entity_id
_entity_poly.type
_entity_poly.pdbx_seq_one_letter_code
_entity_poly.pdbx_strand_id
1 'polypeptide(L)'
;MFRLLCSGKTVPYEALCRLFDEQTNNGSNMSHYNELLKKSVVAIVSTFKKKTLYHLLSGRNAILPDKQSQVSETTDFELITWLVIK
;
A
#
# COMPACT_ATOMS: atom_id res chain seq x y z
N MET A 1 -2.61 -1.94 -15.29
CA MET A 1 -1.18 -2.09 -14.93
C MET A 1 -0.72 -3.55 -15.02
N PHE A 2 -1.21 -4.47 -14.19
CA PHE A 2 -0.64 -5.85 -14.10
C PHE A 2 -1.01 -6.82 -15.23
N ARG A 3 -2.04 -6.52 -16.02
CA ARG A 3 -2.47 -7.35 -17.16
C ARG A 3 -1.34 -7.65 -18.17
N LEU A 4 -0.42 -6.70 -18.37
CA LEU A 4 0.70 -6.87 -19.30
C LEU A 4 1.67 -7.97 -18.83
N LEU A 5 1.82 -8.16 -17.51
CA LEU A 5 2.65 -9.23 -16.93
C LEU A 5 2.09 -10.62 -17.25
N CYS A 6 0.78 -10.71 -17.49
CA CYS A 6 0.09 -11.95 -17.84
C CYS A 6 -0.05 -12.14 -19.36
N SER A 7 0.62 -11.32 -20.18
CA SER A 7 0.49 -11.43 -21.64
C SER A 7 0.89 -12.82 -22.14
N GLY A 8 0.06 -13.41 -22.99
CA GLY A 8 0.25 -14.77 -23.50
C GLY A 8 -0.01 -15.90 -22.50
N LYS A 9 -0.44 -15.60 -21.26
CA LYS A 9 -0.90 -16.60 -20.29
C LYS A 9 -2.40 -16.78 -20.41
N THR A 10 -2.83 -17.99 -20.73
CA THR A 10 -4.25 -18.35 -20.88
C THR A 10 -4.84 -18.99 -19.62
N VAL A 11 -3.99 -19.43 -18.70
CA VAL A 11 -4.38 -20.08 -17.44
C VAL A 11 -3.63 -19.45 -16.26
N PRO A 12 -4.25 -19.39 -15.07
CA PRO A 12 -3.57 -18.98 -13.86
C PRO A 12 -2.49 -20.00 -13.48
N TYR A 13 -1.51 -19.57 -12.69
CA TYR A 13 -0.53 -20.49 -12.13
C TYR A 13 -1.13 -21.18 -10.89
N GLU A 14 -1.77 -22.33 -11.10
CA GLU A 14 -2.60 -23.01 -10.09
C GLU A 14 -1.88 -23.26 -8.76
N ALA A 15 -0.59 -23.59 -8.79
CA ALA A 15 0.18 -23.82 -7.56
C ALA A 15 0.30 -22.56 -6.69
N LEU A 16 0.34 -21.37 -7.29
CA LEU A 16 0.32 -20.10 -6.55
C LEU A 16 -1.07 -19.79 -6.01
N CYS A 17 -2.13 -20.06 -6.79
CA CYS A 17 -3.52 -19.92 -6.33
C CYS A 17 -3.78 -20.81 -5.11
N ARG A 18 -3.43 -22.09 -5.19
CA ARG A 18 -3.58 -23.04 -4.10
C ARG A 18 -2.83 -22.62 -2.84
N LEU A 19 -1.58 -22.18 -2.99
CA LEU A 19 -0.78 -21.70 -1.86
C LEU A 19 -1.40 -20.46 -1.21
N PHE A 20 -1.95 -19.55 -2.01
CA PHE A 20 -2.66 -18.37 -1.50
C PHE A 20 -3.94 -18.77 -0.76
N ASP A 21 -4.73 -19.67 -1.34
CA ASP A 21 -5.99 -20.16 -0.76
C ASP A 21 -5.77 -20.88 0.57
N GLU A 22 -4.77 -21.78 0.63
CA GLU A 22 -4.40 -22.49 1.87
C GLU A 22 -4.01 -21.52 2.99
N GLN A 23 -3.28 -20.46 2.67
CA GLN A 23 -2.84 -19.47 3.66
C GLN A 23 -3.93 -18.51 4.12
N THR A 24 -4.90 -18.23 3.25
CA THR A 24 -5.96 -17.26 3.51
C THR A 24 -7.27 -17.92 3.89
N ASN A 25 -7.31 -19.25 4.00
CA ASN A 25 -8.56 -20.01 4.12
C ASN A 25 -9.55 -19.57 3.03
N ASN A 26 -9.14 -19.72 1.77
CA ASN A 26 -9.87 -19.29 0.57
C ASN A 26 -10.32 -17.82 0.65
N GLY A 27 -9.42 -16.94 1.10
CA GLY A 27 -9.67 -15.50 1.23
C GLY A 27 -10.47 -15.07 2.46
N SER A 28 -10.97 -15.99 3.30
CA SER A 28 -11.74 -15.61 4.50
C SER A 28 -10.87 -15.04 5.63
N ASN A 29 -9.59 -15.41 5.69
CA ASN A 29 -8.60 -14.89 6.62
C ASN A 29 -7.50 -14.11 5.89
N MET A 30 -7.75 -12.81 5.69
CA MET A 30 -6.79 -11.89 5.07
C MET A 30 -5.95 -11.11 6.09
N SER A 31 -5.93 -11.52 7.36
CA SER A 31 -5.34 -10.75 8.46
C SER A 31 -3.88 -10.39 8.24
N HIS A 32 -3.08 -11.33 7.71
CA HIS A 32 -1.67 -11.11 7.40
C HIS A 32 -1.48 -10.00 6.34
N TYR A 33 -2.21 -10.07 5.23
CA TYR A 33 -2.12 -9.08 4.16
C TYR A 33 -2.68 -7.72 4.58
N ASN A 34 -3.74 -7.72 5.40
CA ASN A 34 -4.28 -6.50 6.00
C ASN A 34 -3.25 -5.81 6.92
N GLU A 35 -2.45 -6.59 7.65
CA GLU A 35 -1.37 -6.05 8.47
C GLU A 35 -0.25 -5.42 7.61
N LEU A 36 0.14 -6.08 6.52
CA LEU A 36 1.12 -5.54 5.56
C LEU A 36 0.62 -4.24 4.91
N LEU A 37 -0.66 -4.18 4.56
CA LEU A 37 -1.29 -2.97 4.04
C LEU A 37 -1.22 -1.82 5.04
N LYS A 38 -1.62 -2.07 6.30
CA LYS A 38 -1.54 -1.08 7.39
C LYS A 38 -0.11 -0.58 7.60
N LYS A 39 0.87 -1.49 7.64
CA LYS A 39 2.30 -1.13 7.76
C LYS A 39 2.78 -0.27 6.60
N SER A 40 2.33 -0.56 5.38
CA SER A 40 2.66 0.21 4.18
C SER A 40 2.14 1.64 4.26
N VAL A 41 0.89 1.83 4.69
CA VAL A 41 0.31 3.17 4.91
C VAL A 41 1.08 3.93 5.99
N VAL A 42 1.39 3.30 7.13
CA VAL A 42 2.19 3.93 8.19
C VAL A 42 3.56 4.37 7.66
N ALA A 43 4.21 3.55 6.83
CA ALA A 43 5.48 3.90 6.21
C ALA A 43 5.36 5.12 5.28
N ILE A 44 4.30 5.18 4.46
CA ILE A 44 4.02 6.33 3.58
C ILE A 44 3.80 7.60 4.40
N VAL A 45 2.92 7.57 5.40
CA VAL A 45 2.63 8.71 6.27
C VAL A 45 3.89 9.20 6.99
N SER A 46 4.68 8.28 7.55
CA SER A 46 5.92 8.65 8.25
C SER A 46 6.95 9.28 7.30
N THR A 47 7.06 8.78 6.07
CA THR A 47 7.96 9.32 5.04
C THR A 47 7.52 10.71 4.59
N PHE A 48 6.22 10.91 4.39
CA PHE A 48 5.65 12.21 4.07
C PHE A 48 5.93 13.23 5.18
N LYS A 49 5.62 12.89 6.44
CA LYS A 49 5.89 13.75 7.61
C LYS A 49 7.37 14.13 7.71
N LYS A 50 8.29 13.17 7.53
CA LYS A 50 9.74 13.43 7.52
C LYS A 50 10.14 14.41 6.41
N LYS A 51 9.64 14.23 5.19
CA LYS A 51 9.91 15.15 4.06
C LYS A 51 9.38 16.55 4.34
N THR A 52 8.15 16.67 4.83
CA THR A 52 7.54 17.97 5.18
C THR A 52 8.35 18.69 6.26
N LEU A 53 8.76 18.01 7.32
CA LEU A 53 9.63 18.57 8.36
C LEU A 53 10.98 19.05 7.79
N TYR A 54 11.61 18.24 6.94
CA TYR A 54 12.87 18.62 6.30
C TYR A 54 12.71 19.87 5.43
N HIS A 55 11.63 19.96 4.64
CA HIS A 55 11.32 21.16 3.86
C HIS A 55 11.09 22.39 4.75
N LEU A 56 10.44 22.24 5.89
CA LEU A 56 10.21 23.32 6.86
C LEU A 56 11.52 23.85 7.46
N LEU A 57 12.42 22.95 7.83
CA LEU A 57 13.70 23.31 8.43
C LEU A 57 14.72 23.89 7.43
N SER A 58 14.59 23.54 6.14
CA SER A 58 15.53 23.95 5.09
C SER A 58 15.10 25.21 4.33
N GLY A 59 13.81 25.56 4.33
CA GLY A 59 13.27 26.70 3.59
C GLY A 59 12.99 27.91 4.47
N ARG A 60 13.60 29.07 4.16
CA ARG A 60 13.37 30.35 4.88
C ARG A 60 11.89 30.81 4.86
N ASN A 61 11.08 30.31 3.91
CA ASN A 61 9.65 30.62 3.72
C ASN A 61 8.79 29.34 3.56
N ALA A 62 9.16 28.23 4.20
CA ALA A 62 8.41 27.00 4.04
C ALA A 62 7.01 27.10 4.68
N ILE A 63 5.98 26.83 3.88
CA ILE A 63 4.57 26.88 4.31
C ILE A 63 4.15 25.48 4.73
N LEU A 64 3.60 25.36 5.95
CA LEU A 64 2.93 24.14 6.39
C LEU A 64 1.64 23.96 5.58
N PRO A 65 1.45 22.83 4.88
CA PRO A 65 0.18 22.55 4.23
C PRO A 65 -0.93 22.46 5.29
N ASP A 66 -2.13 22.95 4.94
CA ASP A 66 -3.29 22.92 5.82
C ASP A 66 -3.58 21.50 6.33
N LYS A 67 -4.12 21.39 7.56
CA LYS A 67 -4.38 20.10 8.21
C LYS A 67 -5.20 19.14 7.35
N GLN A 68 -6.08 19.65 6.48
CA GLN A 68 -6.93 18.87 5.57
C GLN A 68 -6.15 18.27 4.39
N SER A 69 -5.00 18.85 4.05
CA SER A 69 -4.09 18.34 3.01
C SER A 69 -2.97 17.47 3.60
N GLN A 70 -2.94 17.28 4.92
CA GLN A 70 -1.98 16.41 5.59
C GLN A 70 -2.51 14.99 5.66
N VAL A 71 -1.82 14.08 4.99
CA VAL A 71 -2.10 12.65 5.12
C VAL A 71 -1.76 12.20 6.54
N SER A 72 -2.76 11.67 7.25
CA SER A 72 -2.68 11.37 8.67
C SER A 72 -2.95 9.90 8.98
N GLU A 73 -3.89 9.27 8.28
CA GLU A 73 -4.40 7.93 8.62
C GLU A 73 -4.73 7.07 7.39
N THR A 74 -5.01 5.79 7.65
CA THR A 74 -5.37 4.80 6.60
C THR A 74 -6.66 5.16 5.89
N THR A 75 -7.59 5.86 6.56
CA THR A 75 -8.85 6.34 6.01
C THR A 75 -8.68 7.42 4.95
N ASP A 76 -7.50 8.05 4.89
CA ASP A 76 -7.19 9.07 3.89
C ASP A 76 -6.82 8.44 2.54
N PHE A 77 -6.80 7.10 2.45
CA PHE A 77 -6.45 6.34 1.26
C PHE A 77 -7.58 5.40 0.82
N GLU A 78 -7.80 5.34 -0.48
CA GLU A 78 -8.65 4.34 -1.12
C GLU A 78 -7.77 3.21 -1.71
N LEU A 79 -8.10 1.96 -1.41
CA LEU A 79 -7.43 0.81 -2.01
C LEU A 79 -7.93 0.60 -3.45
N ILE A 80 -7.16 1.07 -4.43
CA ILE A 80 -7.49 0.92 -5.85
C ILE A 80 -7.16 -0.50 -6.36
N THR A 81 -6.04 -1.07 -5.93
CA THR A 81 -5.58 -2.41 -6.36
C THR A 81 -4.55 -2.98 -5.38
N TRP A 82 -4.43 -4.31 -5.34
CA TRP A 82 -3.43 -5.01 -4.55
C TRP A 82 -2.72 -6.07 -5.39
N LEU A 83 -1.45 -6.32 -5.06
CA LEU A 83 -0.63 -7.37 -5.64
C LEU A 83 0.06 -8.10 -4.50
N VAL A 84 -0.23 -9.38 -4.34
CA VAL A 84 0.47 -10.23 -3.37
C VAL A 84 1.73 -10.78 -4.03
N ILE A 85 2.86 -10.53 -3.39
CA ILE A 85 4.18 -11.02 -3.79
C ILE A 85 4.61 -12.08 -2.77
N LYS A 86 5.09 -13.22 -3.26
CA LYS A 86 5.69 -14.30 -2.46
C LYS A 86 7.18 -14.35 -2.64
#